data_AF-A0A3D0HWG2-F1
#
_entry.id   AF-A0A3D0HWG2-F1
#
_cell.length_a   1.000
_cell.length_b   1.000
_cell.length_c   1.000
_cell.angle_alpha   90.00
_cell.angle_beta   90.00
_cell.angle_gamma   90.00
#
_symmetry.space_group_name_H-M   'P 1'
#
loop_
_entity.id
_entity.type
_entity.pdbx_description
1 polymer ?
#
loop_
_entity_poly.entity_id
_entity_poly.type
_entity_poly.pdbx_seq_one_letter_code
_entity_poly.pdbx_strand_id
1 'polypeptide(L)'
;MKGLIKPSSLSAFQVMYQGCLKTLKTMVMSYIFSCFIVLSFIMEGKPVDIKTHVGLPQQNAGVRQLTPEETEILLFIREQQWMTSDVCNYFLVIYPMPEFQQIGLSNLNQSEVAHSLLIKNQIKDPVIPHFPGRYSNSGITVQYNNLTSNGKTSQAEALLSCFDLGEYNLYRYLQFKPKVANPDLLNLLSILIRCTQDHIRALYKQANERKLTFSPQYISRAQLDSILMKPQGWDQNSQQPSAKP
;
A
#
# COMPACT_ATOMS: atom_id res chain seq x y z
N MET A 1 75.91 -12.09 29.19
CA MET A 1 74.98 -13.23 29.02
C MET A 1 73.62 -12.66 28.63
N LYS A 2 73.09 -13.04 27.45
CA LYS A 2 71.80 -12.56 26.94
C LYS A 2 70.66 -13.24 27.71
N GLY A 3 69.88 -12.47 28.46
CA GLY A 3 68.63 -12.93 29.07
C GLY A 3 67.48 -12.78 28.08
N LEU A 4 66.94 -13.91 27.59
CA LEU A 4 65.72 -14.00 26.81
C LEU A 4 64.50 -13.68 27.69
N ILE A 5 63.83 -12.56 27.44
CA ILE A 5 62.51 -12.26 28.00
C ILE A 5 61.47 -12.93 27.09
N LYS A 6 60.73 -13.93 27.61
CA LYS A 6 59.60 -14.57 26.93
C LYS A 6 58.45 -13.58 26.75
N PRO A 7 57.72 -13.60 25.61
CA PRO A 7 56.56 -12.74 25.40
C PRO A 7 55.39 -13.16 26.31
N SER A 8 54.73 -12.15 26.87
CA SER A 8 53.56 -12.25 27.74
C SER A 8 52.39 -12.96 27.05
N SER A 9 51.89 -14.04 27.64
CA SER A 9 50.67 -14.71 27.20
C SER A 9 49.45 -13.80 27.42
N LEU A 10 48.78 -13.42 26.34
CA LEU A 10 47.47 -12.75 26.41
C LEU A 10 46.48 -13.63 27.20
N SER A 11 45.68 -12.99 28.07
CA SER A 11 44.66 -13.69 28.84
C SER A 11 43.62 -14.33 27.91
N ALA A 12 43.04 -15.46 28.34
CA ALA A 12 42.00 -16.16 27.58
C ALA A 12 40.83 -15.23 27.19
N PHE A 13 40.53 -14.24 28.05
CA PHE A 13 39.55 -13.20 27.79
C PHE A 13 39.91 -12.31 26.60
N GLN A 14 41.18 -11.91 26.48
CA GLN A 14 41.60 -11.04 25.39
C GLN A 14 41.65 -11.80 24.05
N VAL A 15 41.99 -13.09 24.07
CA VAL A 15 41.90 -13.96 22.89
C VAL A 15 40.45 -14.10 22.43
N MET A 16 39.51 -14.30 23.35
CA MET A 16 38.08 -14.41 23.05
C MET A 16 37.50 -13.10 22.50
N TYR A 17 37.83 -11.96 23.12
CA TYR A 17 37.38 -10.64 22.69
C TYR A 17 37.87 -10.28 21.28
N GLN A 18 39.15 -10.55 20.99
CA GLN A 18 39.71 -10.34 19.65
C GLN A 18 39.11 -11.30 18.62
N GLY A 19 38.81 -12.55 19.01
CA GLY A 19 38.08 -13.50 18.17
C GLY A 19 36.67 -13.00 17.81
N CYS A 20 35.92 -12.52 18.81
CA CYS A 20 34.57 -11.98 18.62
C CYS A 20 34.57 -10.74 17.73
N LEU A 21 35.51 -9.79 17.95
CA LEU A 21 35.68 -8.62 17.09
C LEU A 21 36.02 -8.99 15.65
N LYS A 22 36.85 -10.01 15.44
CA LYS A 22 37.21 -10.48 14.09
C LYS A 22 36.00 -11.10 13.39
N THR A 23 35.20 -11.89 14.10
CA THR A 23 33.96 -12.47 13.56
C THR A 23 32.94 -11.39 13.24
N LEU A 24 32.73 -10.42 14.15
CA LEU A 24 31.80 -9.30 13.95
C LEU A 24 32.21 -8.45 12.74
N LYS A 25 33.49 -8.11 12.61
CA LYS A 25 34.01 -7.38 11.43
C LYS A 25 33.80 -8.17 10.14
N THR A 26 34.01 -9.48 10.16
CA THR A 26 33.77 -10.34 8.99
C THR A 26 32.28 -10.36 8.60
N MET A 27 31.38 -10.45 9.58
CA MET A 27 29.94 -10.42 9.33
C MET A 27 29.46 -9.07 8.78
N VAL A 28 29.92 -7.96 9.36
CA VAL A 28 29.57 -6.62 8.88
C VAL A 28 30.12 -6.37 7.47
N MET A 29 31.36 -6.77 7.19
CA MET A 29 31.94 -6.64 5.85
C MET A 29 31.21 -7.52 4.82
N SER A 30 30.82 -8.75 5.19
CA SER A 30 30.04 -9.63 4.31
C SER A 30 28.65 -9.07 4.03
N TYR A 31 28.01 -8.43 5.00
CA TYR A 31 26.70 -7.78 4.84
C TYR A 31 26.80 -6.53 3.97
N ILE A 32 27.81 -5.68 4.19
CA ILE A 32 28.08 -4.51 3.34
C ILE A 32 28.34 -4.97 1.90
N PHE A 33 29.14 -6.01 1.69
CA PHE A 33 29.42 -6.55 0.36
C PHE A 33 28.16 -7.13 -0.32
N SER A 34 27.30 -7.84 0.41
CA SER A 34 26.02 -8.31 -0.16
C SER A 34 25.07 -7.15 -0.48
N CYS A 35 25.02 -6.11 0.35
CA CYS A 35 24.26 -4.90 0.05
C CYS A 35 24.79 -4.17 -1.20
N PHE A 36 26.11 -4.10 -1.39
CA PHE A 36 26.71 -3.52 -2.60
C PHE A 36 26.38 -4.33 -3.86
N ILE A 37 26.37 -5.67 -3.79
CA ILE A 37 25.94 -6.51 -4.91
C ILE A 37 24.47 -6.25 -5.24
N VAL A 38 23.58 -6.23 -4.24
CA VAL A 38 22.15 -5.97 -4.45
C VAL A 38 21.91 -4.56 -5.01
N LEU A 39 22.65 -3.54 -4.54
CA LEU A 39 22.60 -2.19 -5.11
C LEU A 39 23.13 -2.13 -6.55
N SER A 40 24.15 -2.91 -6.89
CA SER A 40 24.68 -2.98 -8.26
C SER A 40 23.68 -3.61 -9.22
N PHE A 41 22.91 -4.62 -8.77
CA PHE A 41 21.82 -5.21 -9.55
C PHE A 41 20.62 -4.27 -9.76
N ILE A 42 20.40 -3.28 -8.89
CA ILE A 42 19.33 -2.29 -9.05
C ILE A 42 19.73 -1.18 -10.04
N MET A 43 21.03 -0.88 -10.17
CA MET A 43 21.53 0.23 -11.00
C MET A 43 21.85 -0.17 -12.45
N GLU A 44 21.81 -1.46 -12.79
CA GLU A 44 21.99 -1.97 -14.17
C GLU A 44 20.66 -2.16 -14.93
N GLY A 45 19.55 -1.70 -14.37
CA GLY A 45 18.30 -1.57 -15.10
C GLY A 45 18.48 -0.61 -16.28
N LYS A 46 18.69 -1.18 -17.48
CA LYS A 46 18.69 -0.41 -18.73
C LYS A 46 17.46 0.50 -18.76
N PRO A 47 17.57 1.76 -19.18
CA PRO A 47 16.41 2.63 -19.31
C PRO A 47 15.39 1.91 -20.20
N VAL A 48 14.20 1.65 -19.66
CA VAL A 48 13.08 1.18 -20.46
C VAL A 48 12.73 2.34 -21.37
N ASP A 49 13.04 2.21 -22.66
CA ASP A 49 12.60 3.14 -23.68
C ASP A 49 11.11 2.93 -23.91
N ILE A 50 10.28 3.70 -23.19
CA ILE A 50 8.81 3.69 -23.33
C ILE A 50 8.43 4.50 -24.58
N LYS A 51 8.90 4.10 -25.76
CA LYS A 51 8.44 4.68 -27.03
C LYS A 51 7.93 3.70 -28.07
N THR A 52 7.94 2.40 -27.81
CA THR A 52 7.41 1.43 -28.77
C THR A 52 6.72 0.28 -28.06
N HIS A 53 5.44 0.06 -28.40
CA HIS A 53 4.56 -1.08 -28.06
C HIS A 53 3.32 -0.83 -27.20
N VAL A 54 2.77 0.39 -27.21
CA VAL A 54 1.30 0.52 -27.01
C VAL A 54 0.73 1.29 -28.18
N GLY A 55 0.15 0.56 -29.14
CA GLY A 55 -0.73 1.12 -30.16
C GLY A 55 -2.06 1.54 -29.53
N LEU A 56 -2.03 2.52 -28.64
CA LEU A 56 -3.23 3.30 -28.33
C LEU A 56 -3.44 4.22 -29.53
N PRO A 57 -4.64 4.28 -30.14
CA PRO A 57 -4.94 5.39 -31.02
C PRO A 57 -4.68 6.67 -30.21
N GLN A 58 -3.65 7.43 -30.60
CA GLN A 58 -3.45 8.79 -30.11
C GLN A 58 -4.58 9.64 -30.71
N GLN A 59 -5.77 9.53 -30.13
CA GLN A 59 -6.68 10.64 -30.15
C GLN A 59 -6.05 11.70 -29.25
N ASN A 60 -5.62 12.80 -29.88
CA ASN A 60 -5.36 14.07 -29.22
C ASN A 60 -6.67 14.55 -28.55
N ALA A 61 -7.07 13.89 -27.46
CA ALA A 61 -7.95 14.48 -26.48
C ALA A 61 -7.05 15.47 -25.73
N GLY A 62 -7.18 16.76 -26.06
CA GLY A 62 -6.39 17.82 -25.43
C GLY A 62 -6.36 17.62 -23.91
N VAL A 63 -5.18 17.78 -23.31
CA VAL A 63 -4.98 17.63 -21.86
C VAL A 63 -5.98 18.51 -21.15
N ARG A 64 -7.06 17.91 -20.64
CA ARG A 64 -8.00 18.60 -19.77
C ARG A 64 -7.33 18.71 -18.41
N GLN A 65 -6.79 19.89 -18.14
CA GLN A 65 -6.33 20.28 -16.81
C GLN A 65 -7.41 19.95 -15.78
N LEU A 66 -7.01 19.37 -14.64
CA LEU A 66 -7.93 19.13 -13.53
C LEU A 66 -8.43 20.48 -12.99
N THR A 67 -9.70 20.54 -12.63
CA THR A 67 -10.21 21.66 -11.83
C THR A 67 -9.59 21.64 -10.42
N PRO A 68 -9.71 22.72 -9.64
CA PRO A 68 -9.31 22.71 -8.23
C PRO A 68 -10.02 21.61 -7.43
N GLU A 69 -11.33 21.40 -7.65
CA GLU A 69 -12.10 20.34 -6.98
C GLU A 69 -11.62 18.94 -7.40
N GLU A 70 -11.34 18.72 -8.69
CA GLU A 70 -10.78 17.44 -9.17
C GLU A 70 -9.37 17.18 -8.63
N THR A 71 -8.58 18.24 -8.45
CA THR A 71 -7.24 18.16 -7.84
C THR A 71 -7.32 17.73 -6.39
N GLU A 72 -8.23 18.32 -5.60
CA GLU A 72 -8.47 17.92 -4.21
C GLU A 72 -8.96 16.47 -4.10
N ILE A 73 -9.85 16.04 -5.01
CA ILE A 73 -10.31 14.65 -5.09
C ILE A 73 -9.14 13.70 -5.38
N LEU A 74 -8.28 14.03 -6.34
CA LEU A 74 -7.14 13.18 -6.69
C LEU A 74 -6.13 13.08 -5.54
N LEU A 75 -5.83 14.20 -4.87
CA LEU A 75 -4.97 14.22 -3.69
C LEU A 75 -5.53 13.36 -2.56
N PHE A 76 -6.83 13.48 -2.28
CA PHE A 76 -7.51 12.64 -1.29
C PHE A 76 -7.44 11.16 -1.67
N ILE A 77 -7.71 10.80 -2.93
CA ILE A 77 -7.65 9.41 -3.40
C ILE A 77 -6.25 8.83 -3.23
N ARG A 78 -5.21 9.56 -3.64
CA ARG A 78 -3.81 9.12 -3.53
C ARG A 78 -3.48 8.71 -2.09
N GLU A 79 -3.79 9.59 -1.15
CA GLU A 79 -3.46 9.41 0.25
C GLU A 79 -4.38 8.40 0.96
N GLN A 80 -5.69 8.38 0.64
CA GLN A 80 -6.66 7.45 1.22
C GLN A 80 -6.35 5.99 0.83
N GLN A 81 -5.94 5.77 -0.42
CA GLN A 81 -5.55 4.45 -0.92
C GLN A 81 -4.25 3.98 -0.29
N TRP A 82 -3.28 4.89 -0.13
CA TRP A 82 -2.03 4.59 0.59
C TRP A 82 -2.32 4.22 2.06
N MET A 83 -3.10 5.03 2.76
CA MET A 83 -3.50 4.76 4.15
C MET A 83 -4.25 3.43 4.29
N THR A 84 -5.15 3.10 3.35
CA THR A 84 -5.86 1.82 3.36
C THR A 84 -4.89 0.65 3.23
N SER A 85 -3.84 0.78 2.41
CA SER A 85 -2.76 -0.21 2.34
C SER A 85 -2.00 -0.32 3.66
N ASP A 86 -1.65 0.80 4.30
CA ASP A 86 -0.97 0.81 5.59
C ASP A 86 -1.80 0.15 6.71
N VAL A 87 -3.11 0.40 6.77
CA VAL A 87 -4.03 -0.26 7.72
C VAL A 87 -4.05 -1.77 7.50
N CYS A 88 -4.17 -2.20 6.24
CA CYS A 88 -4.18 -3.62 5.90
C CYS A 88 -2.85 -4.30 6.24
N ASN A 89 -1.72 -3.65 5.97
CA ASN A 89 -0.40 -4.16 6.32
C ASN A 89 -0.20 -4.25 7.84
N TYR A 90 -0.67 -3.25 8.58
CA TYR A 90 -0.68 -3.28 10.05
C TYR A 90 -1.46 -4.50 10.57
N PHE A 91 -2.67 -4.73 10.05
CA PHE A 91 -3.47 -5.89 10.45
C PHE A 91 -2.92 -7.23 9.97
N LEU A 92 -2.31 -7.29 8.78
CA LEU A 92 -1.68 -8.50 8.27
C LEU A 92 -0.56 -9.00 9.19
N VAL A 93 0.20 -8.09 9.81
CA VAL A 93 1.26 -8.44 10.77
C VAL A 93 0.69 -9.09 12.04
N ILE A 94 -0.41 -8.57 12.57
CA ILE A 94 -0.98 -9.07 13.84
C ILE A 94 -2.01 -10.19 13.66
N TYR A 95 -2.69 -10.23 12.51
CA TYR A 95 -3.72 -11.20 12.12
C TYR A 95 -3.47 -11.62 10.67
N PRO A 96 -2.63 -12.65 10.43
CA PRO A 96 -2.19 -13.02 9.09
C PRO A 96 -3.34 -13.65 8.28
N MET A 97 -4.15 -12.80 7.66
CA MET A 97 -5.30 -13.16 6.83
C MET A 97 -5.04 -12.80 5.35
N PRO A 98 -5.38 -13.70 4.41
CA PRO A 98 -5.25 -13.43 2.98
C PRO A 98 -6.00 -12.17 2.53
N GLU A 99 -7.15 -11.88 3.12
CA GLU A 99 -7.96 -10.71 2.79
C GLU A 99 -7.21 -9.39 3.04
N PHE A 100 -6.51 -9.27 4.18
CA PHE A 100 -5.72 -8.06 4.46
C PHE A 100 -4.58 -7.90 3.46
N GLN A 101 -3.90 -8.99 3.10
CA GLN A 101 -2.83 -8.94 2.10
C GLN A 101 -3.36 -8.48 0.74
N GLN A 102 -4.46 -9.08 0.27
CA GLN A 102 -5.01 -8.79 -1.05
C GLN A 102 -5.58 -7.37 -1.14
N ILE A 103 -6.32 -6.94 -0.12
CA ILE A 103 -6.84 -5.58 -0.03
C ILE A 103 -5.68 -4.58 0.05
N GLY A 104 -4.67 -4.84 0.88
CA GLY A 104 -3.50 -3.99 1.00
C GLY A 104 -2.76 -3.78 -0.32
N LEU A 105 -2.52 -4.86 -1.07
CA LEU A 105 -1.88 -4.80 -2.40
C LEU A 105 -2.77 -4.09 -3.44
N SER A 106 -4.07 -4.38 -3.44
CA SER A 106 -5.05 -3.76 -4.34
C SER A 106 -5.08 -2.24 -4.16
N ASN A 107 -5.11 -1.74 -2.92
CA ASN A 107 -5.12 -0.31 -2.63
C ASN A 107 -3.76 0.36 -2.91
N LEU A 108 -2.64 -0.35 -2.72
CA LEU A 108 -1.33 0.17 -3.11
C LEU A 108 -1.26 0.41 -4.63
N ASN A 109 -1.71 -0.55 -5.44
CA ASN A 109 -1.76 -0.40 -6.90
C ASN A 109 -2.65 0.78 -7.31
N GLN A 110 -3.82 0.93 -6.67
CA GLN A 110 -4.73 2.06 -6.92
C GLN A 110 -4.10 3.41 -6.52
N SER A 111 -3.34 3.45 -5.43
CA SER A 111 -2.58 4.63 -5.02
C SER A 111 -1.52 5.01 -6.06
N GLU A 112 -0.82 4.04 -6.66
CA GLU A 112 0.17 4.30 -7.72
C GLU A 112 -0.46 4.75 -9.04
N VAL A 113 -1.68 4.31 -9.36
CA VAL A 113 -2.44 4.89 -10.48
C VAL A 113 -2.75 6.37 -10.20
N ALA A 114 -3.16 6.71 -8.97
CA ALA A 114 -3.38 8.11 -8.59
C ALA A 114 -2.09 8.94 -8.67
N HIS A 115 -0.96 8.38 -8.23
CA HIS A 115 0.36 9.00 -8.35
C HIS A 115 0.73 9.31 -9.80
N SER A 116 0.47 8.38 -10.71
CA SER A 116 0.70 8.60 -12.15
C SER A 116 -0.13 9.78 -12.69
N LEU A 117 -1.36 9.97 -12.20
CA LEU A 117 -2.17 11.14 -12.55
C LEU A 117 -1.64 12.43 -11.93
N LEU A 118 -1.08 12.40 -10.73
CA LEU A 118 -0.44 13.57 -10.12
C LEU A 118 0.77 14.01 -10.94
N ILE A 119 1.63 13.07 -11.36
CA ILE A 119 2.78 13.34 -12.24
C ILE A 119 2.30 13.95 -13.56
N LYS A 120 1.30 13.35 -14.21
CA LYS A 120 0.73 13.82 -15.48
C LYS A 120 0.24 15.27 -15.40
N ASN A 121 -0.32 15.66 -14.25
CA ASN A 121 -0.87 17.00 -14.01
C ASN A 121 0.12 17.93 -13.28
N GLN A 122 1.37 17.52 -13.07
CA GLN A 122 2.42 18.29 -12.38
C GLN A 122 2.03 18.72 -10.96
N ILE A 123 1.25 17.88 -10.26
CA ILE A 123 0.82 18.11 -8.88
C ILE A 123 1.79 17.38 -7.94
N LYS A 124 2.18 18.05 -6.85
CA LYS A 124 3.05 17.47 -5.81
C LYS A 124 2.35 16.30 -5.11
N ASP A 125 3.04 15.16 -4.96
CA ASP A 125 2.52 14.01 -4.21
C ASP A 125 2.42 14.32 -2.70
N PRO A 126 1.24 14.11 -2.06
CA PRO A 126 1.06 14.30 -0.63
C PRO A 126 1.59 13.12 0.22
N VAL A 127 1.84 11.96 -0.38
CA VAL A 127 2.28 10.76 0.35
C VAL A 127 3.72 10.91 0.84
N ILE A 128 3.94 10.51 2.09
CA ILE A 128 5.26 10.42 2.71
C ILE A 128 5.57 8.94 2.95
N PRO A 129 6.29 8.26 2.05
CA PRO A 129 6.57 6.83 2.17
C PRO A 129 7.29 6.48 3.48
N HIS A 130 7.05 5.28 4.00
CA HIS A 130 7.69 4.72 5.21
C HIS A 130 7.27 5.36 6.55
N PHE A 131 6.28 6.25 6.58
CA PHE A 131 5.72 6.79 7.81
C PHE A 131 4.22 6.49 7.99
N PRO A 132 3.82 5.21 8.18
CA PRO A 132 2.43 4.87 8.50
C PRO A 132 1.90 5.69 9.67
N GLY A 133 0.65 6.15 9.57
CA GLY A 133 0.04 7.04 10.56
C GLY A 133 0.45 8.51 10.45
N ARG A 134 1.22 8.90 9.44
CA ARG A 134 1.51 10.31 9.12
C ARG A 134 1.05 10.64 7.70
N TYR A 135 -0.05 11.40 7.63
CA TYR A 135 -0.64 11.83 6.37
C TYR A 135 -0.76 13.35 6.36
N SER A 136 -0.55 13.95 5.19
CA SER A 136 -0.75 15.37 4.90
C SER A 136 -2.18 15.79 5.24
N ASN A 137 -3.18 14.95 4.93
CA ASN A 137 -4.54 15.14 5.40
C ASN A 137 -4.71 14.69 6.86
N SER A 138 -5.02 15.63 7.75
CA SER A 138 -5.23 15.35 9.18
C SER A 138 -6.40 14.41 9.46
N GLY A 139 -7.45 14.46 8.64
CA GLY A 139 -8.59 13.54 8.73
C GLY A 139 -8.18 12.09 8.44
N ILE A 140 -7.30 11.87 7.45
CA ILE A 140 -6.76 10.54 7.13
C ILE A 140 -5.86 10.03 8.26
N THR A 141 -5.05 10.91 8.86
CA THR A 141 -4.25 10.59 10.06
C THR A 141 -5.13 10.14 11.24
N VAL A 142 -6.20 10.89 11.53
CA VAL A 142 -7.14 10.50 12.59
C VAL A 142 -7.81 9.17 12.28
N GLN A 143 -8.23 8.96 11.02
CA GLN A 143 -8.86 7.71 10.59
C GLN A 143 -7.92 6.51 10.77
N TYR A 144 -6.67 6.59 10.32
CA TYR A 144 -5.67 5.53 10.51
C TYR A 144 -5.50 5.17 11.99
N ASN A 145 -5.33 6.18 12.85
CA ASN A 145 -5.11 5.97 14.29
C ASN A 145 -6.32 5.29 14.94
N ASN A 146 -7.53 5.71 14.60
CA ASN A 146 -8.76 5.11 15.12
C ASN A 146 -8.90 3.65 14.66
N LEU A 147 -8.72 3.40 13.36
CA LEU A 147 -8.84 2.05 12.79
C LEU A 147 -7.82 1.09 13.42
N THR A 148 -6.54 1.46 13.44
CA THR A 148 -5.49 0.59 13.99
C THR A 148 -5.62 0.40 15.50
N SER A 149 -6.07 1.42 16.24
CA SER A 149 -6.31 1.32 17.68
C SER A 149 -7.51 0.41 18.00
N ASN A 150 -8.58 0.46 17.22
CA ASN A 150 -9.74 -0.41 17.40
C ASN A 150 -9.40 -1.83 16.95
N GLY A 151 -8.87 -1.98 15.74
CA GLY A 151 -8.63 -3.28 15.13
C GLY A 151 -7.57 -4.10 15.86
N LYS A 152 -6.57 -3.51 16.53
CA LYS A 152 -5.57 -4.28 17.30
C LYS A 152 -6.13 -5.00 18.53
N THR A 153 -7.37 -4.72 18.93
CA THR A 153 -8.00 -5.35 20.10
C THR A 153 -8.35 -6.82 19.85
N SER A 154 -8.79 -7.16 18.64
CA SER A 154 -9.06 -8.53 18.21
C SER A 154 -9.14 -8.66 16.70
N GLN A 155 -8.99 -9.88 16.17
CA GLN A 155 -9.19 -10.15 14.74
C GLN A 155 -10.61 -9.77 14.28
N ALA A 156 -11.62 -9.89 15.14
CA ALA A 156 -12.98 -9.47 14.84
C ALA A 156 -13.05 -7.96 14.62
N GLU A 157 -12.48 -7.17 15.54
CA GLU A 157 -12.46 -5.71 15.41
C GLU A 157 -11.61 -5.23 14.22
N ALA A 158 -10.56 -5.95 13.84
CA ALA A 158 -9.79 -5.66 12.62
C ALA A 158 -10.64 -5.86 11.36
N LEU A 159 -11.40 -6.96 11.28
CA LEU A 159 -12.32 -7.21 10.16
C LEU A 159 -13.41 -6.14 10.06
N LEU A 160 -14.02 -5.78 11.19
CA LEU A 160 -15.05 -4.74 11.25
C LEU A 160 -14.47 -3.36 10.88
N SER A 161 -13.29 -3.01 11.40
CA SER A 161 -12.60 -1.76 11.06
C SER A 161 -12.29 -1.67 9.55
N CYS A 162 -11.82 -2.75 8.93
CA CYS A 162 -11.61 -2.79 7.48
C CYS A 162 -12.91 -2.70 6.68
N PHE A 163 -13.99 -3.29 7.19
CA PHE A 163 -15.32 -3.21 6.56
C PHE A 163 -15.84 -1.77 6.59
N ASP A 164 -15.78 -1.10 7.75
CA ASP A 164 -16.16 0.29 7.93
C ASP A 164 -15.35 1.23 7.01
N LEU A 165 -14.04 0.99 6.89
CA LEU A 165 -13.17 1.73 5.96
C LEU A 165 -13.61 1.52 4.50
N GLY A 166 -13.97 0.30 4.11
CA GLY A 166 -14.50 -0.01 2.79
C GLY A 166 -15.81 0.73 2.50
N GLU A 167 -16.74 0.74 3.46
CA GLU A 167 -18.00 1.49 3.34
C GLU A 167 -17.75 2.99 3.19
N TYR A 168 -16.89 3.56 4.05
CA TYR A 168 -16.52 4.97 4.01
C TYR A 168 -15.94 5.34 2.64
N ASN A 169 -14.98 4.55 2.15
CA ASN A 169 -14.35 4.76 0.85
C ASN A 169 -15.39 4.74 -0.28
N LEU A 170 -16.28 3.75 -0.29
CA LEU A 170 -17.34 3.66 -1.30
C LEU A 170 -18.27 4.88 -1.26
N TYR A 171 -18.72 5.27 -0.07
CA TYR A 171 -19.54 6.46 0.14
C TYR A 171 -18.88 7.71 -0.46
N ARG A 172 -17.60 7.94 -0.15
CA ARG A 172 -16.84 9.10 -0.68
C ARG A 172 -16.70 9.04 -2.20
N TYR A 173 -16.37 7.88 -2.77
CA TYR A 173 -16.20 7.75 -4.24
C TYR A 173 -17.49 7.98 -5.01
N LEU A 174 -18.63 7.56 -4.47
CA LEU A 174 -19.95 7.84 -5.06
C LEU A 174 -20.30 9.33 -5.01
N GLN A 175 -19.84 10.07 -4.00
CA GLN A 175 -19.98 11.53 -3.94
C GLN A 175 -19.02 12.28 -4.88
N PHE A 176 -17.82 11.76 -5.09
CA PHE A 176 -16.84 12.37 -6.00
C PHE A 176 -17.23 12.19 -7.46
N LYS A 177 -17.74 11.02 -7.84
CA LYS A 177 -18.05 10.69 -9.24
C LYS A 177 -18.86 11.77 -10.00
N PRO A 178 -19.95 12.36 -9.48
CA PRO A 178 -20.69 13.40 -10.19
C PRO A 178 -19.95 14.75 -10.30
N LYS A 179 -18.85 14.94 -9.57
CA LYS A 179 -18.04 16.18 -9.54
C LYS A 179 -16.85 16.14 -10.51
N VAL A 180 -16.58 14.99 -11.11
CA VAL A 180 -15.43 14.79 -12.00
C VAL A 180 -15.90 14.71 -13.45
N ALA A 181 -15.21 15.43 -14.32
CA ALA A 181 -15.40 15.40 -15.76
C ALA A 181 -14.09 15.11 -16.53
N ASN A 182 -12.95 15.08 -15.84
CA ASN A 182 -11.70 14.54 -16.38
C ASN A 182 -11.82 13.02 -16.60
N PRO A 183 -11.60 12.52 -17.83
CA PRO A 183 -11.82 11.11 -18.17
C PRO A 183 -10.89 10.15 -17.43
N ASP A 184 -9.64 10.54 -17.16
CA ASP A 184 -8.68 9.70 -16.45
C ASP A 184 -9.08 9.53 -14.98
N LEU A 185 -9.52 10.62 -14.33
CA LEU A 185 -9.98 10.59 -12.96
C LEU A 185 -11.33 9.84 -12.83
N LEU A 186 -12.22 9.95 -13.82
CA LEU A 186 -13.45 9.14 -13.89
C LEU A 186 -13.16 7.64 -14.03
N ASN A 187 -12.15 7.28 -14.83
CA ASN A 187 -11.70 5.90 -14.97
C ASN A 187 -11.14 5.36 -13.65
N LEU A 188 -10.27 6.13 -12.98
CA LEU A 188 -9.77 5.78 -11.66
C LEU A 188 -10.92 5.59 -10.65
N LEU A 189 -11.84 6.55 -10.54
CA LEU A 189 -13.00 6.42 -9.64
C LEU A 189 -13.84 5.18 -9.92
N SER A 190 -14.00 4.81 -11.19
CA SER A 190 -14.76 3.60 -11.55
C SER A 190 -14.05 2.31 -11.13
N ILE A 191 -12.71 2.28 -11.23
CA ILE A 191 -11.87 1.18 -10.70
C ILE A 191 -12.01 1.11 -9.17
N LEU A 192 -11.84 2.24 -8.48
CA LEU A 192 -11.92 2.31 -7.01
C LEU A 192 -13.27 1.80 -6.49
N ILE A 193 -14.39 2.23 -7.09
CA ILE A 193 -15.73 1.79 -6.70
C ILE A 193 -15.88 0.28 -6.86
N ARG A 194 -15.46 -0.28 -8.00
CA ARG A 194 -15.55 -1.73 -8.26
C ARG A 194 -14.71 -2.52 -7.25
N CYS A 195 -13.44 -2.18 -7.09
CA CYS A 195 -12.54 -2.88 -6.18
C CYS A 195 -13.00 -2.75 -4.72
N THR A 196 -13.50 -1.58 -4.31
CA THR A 196 -14.03 -1.38 -2.95
C THR A 196 -15.26 -2.26 -2.69
N GLN A 197 -16.14 -2.44 -3.68
CA GLN A 197 -17.25 -3.39 -3.58
C GLN A 197 -16.77 -4.83 -3.41
N ASP A 198 -15.69 -5.23 -4.09
CA ASP A 198 -15.09 -6.56 -3.91
C ASP A 198 -14.45 -6.74 -2.53
N HIS A 199 -13.81 -5.69 -1.98
CA HIS A 199 -13.28 -5.69 -0.62
C HIS A 199 -14.42 -5.86 0.41
N ILE A 200 -15.52 -5.10 0.26
CA ILE A 200 -16.71 -5.20 1.10
C ILE A 200 -17.27 -6.62 1.07
N ARG A 201 -17.40 -7.26 -0.10
CA ARG A 201 -17.85 -8.66 -0.21
C ARG A 201 -16.94 -9.62 0.53
N ALA A 202 -15.62 -9.49 0.36
CA ALA A 202 -14.65 -10.37 1.01
C ALA A 202 -14.71 -10.24 2.54
N LEU A 203 -14.73 -9.01 3.05
CA LEU A 203 -14.80 -8.73 4.48
C LEU A 203 -16.14 -9.16 5.09
N TYR A 204 -17.25 -8.89 4.39
CA TYR A 204 -18.59 -9.35 4.78
C TYR A 204 -18.62 -10.88 4.94
N LYS A 205 -18.06 -11.60 3.97
CA LYS A 205 -17.98 -13.07 4.02
C LYS A 205 -17.22 -13.54 5.26
N GLN A 206 -16.03 -12.98 5.52
CA GLN A 206 -15.23 -13.34 6.70
C GLN A 206 -15.94 -13.02 8.03
N ALA A 207 -16.65 -11.89 8.09
CA ALA A 207 -17.42 -11.49 9.27
C ALA A 207 -18.61 -12.44 9.51
N ASN A 208 -19.34 -12.80 8.45
CA ASN A 208 -20.48 -13.70 8.52
C ASN A 208 -20.07 -15.13 8.90
N GLU A 209 -18.98 -15.66 8.34
CA GLU A 209 -18.43 -16.98 8.69
C GLU A 209 -18.06 -17.08 10.18
N ARG A 210 -17.62 -15.96 10.77
CA ARG A 210 -17.30 -15.85 12.20
C ARG A 210 -18.48 -15.45 13.08
N LYS A 211 -19.68 -15.31 12.49
CA LYS A 211 -20.91 -14.88 13.18
C LYS A 211 -20.73 -13.55 13.93
N LEU A 212 -19.94 -12.64 13.36
CA LEU A 212 -19.76 -11.30 13.92
C LEU A 212 -21.05 -10.50 13.73
N THR A 213 -21.35 -9.64 14.71
CA THR A 213 -22.45 -8.68 14.58
C THR A 213 -21.92 -7.40 13.96
N PHE A 214 -22.55 -6.95 12.88
CA PHE A 214 -22.23 -5.67 12.25
C PHE A 214 -23.44 -5.07 11.56
N SER A 215 -23.43 -3.75 11.44
CA SER A 215 -24.43 -2.97 10.70
C SER A 215 -23.70 -1.94 9.86
N PRO A 216 -24.13 -1.72 8.59
CA PRO A 216 -23.62 -0.64 7.77
C PRO A 216 -23.67 0.71 8.51
N GLN A 217 -22.59 1.48 8.39
CA GLN A 217 -22.48 2.81 9.01
C GLN A 217 -22.53 3.94 7.98
N TYR A 218 -22.03 3.70 6.76
CA TYR A 218 -21.92 4.75 5.73
C TYR A 218 -22.79 4.50 4.51
N ILE A 219 -23.09 3.23 4.20
CA ILE A 219 -24.01 2.87 3.11
C ILE A 219 -25.33 2.33 3.67
N SER A 220 -26.41 2.45 2.90
CA SER A 220 -27.69 1.90 3.35
C SER A 220 -27.66 0.38 3.33
N ARG A 221 -28.54 -0.25 4.13
CA ARG A 221 -28.69 -1.72 4.10
C ARG A 221 -29.00 -2.23 2.69
N ALA A 222 -29.89 -1.56 1.97
CA ALA A 222 -30.23 -1.91 0.59
C ALA A 222 -29.03 -1.79 -0.37
N GLN A 223 -28.17 -0.79 -0.18
CA GLN A 223 -26.93 -0.67 -0.95
C GLN A 223 -25.98 -1.82 -0.66
N LEU A 224 -25.77 -2.16 0.62
CA LEU A 224 -24.96 -3.33 0.98
C LEU A 224 -25.52 -4.60 0.33
N ASP A 225 -26.82 -4.87 0.48
CA ASP A 225 -27.45 -6.05 -0.10
C ASP A 225 -27.24 -6.10 -1.64
N SER A 226 -27.36 -4.96 -2.33
CA SER A 226 -27.09 -4.87 -3.77
C SER A 226 -25.63 -5.18 -4.15
N ILE A 227 -24.67 -4.85 -3.29
CA ILE A 227 -23.25 -5.17 -3.48
C ILE A 227 -23.06 -6.68 -3.36
N LEU A 228 -23.66 -7.29 -2.34
CA LEU A 228 -23.53 -8.71 -2.02
C LEU A 228 -24.21 -9.63 -3.05
N MET A 229 -25.28 -9.17 -3.72
CA MET A 229 -25.97 -9.95 -4.76
C MET A 229 -25.16 -10.08 -6.07
N LYS A 230 -24.18 -9.21 -6.31
CA LYS A 230 -23.36 -9.27 -7.52
C LYS A 230 -22.21 -10.27 -7.33
N PRO A 231 -21.91 -11.13 -8.33
CA PRO A 231 -20.74 -11.99 -8.28
C PRO A 231 -19.48 -11.17 -8.03
N GLN A 232 -18.55 -11.75 -7.26
CA GLN A 232 -17.27 -11.11 -6.98
C GLN A 232 -16.47 -11.01 -8.29
N GLY A 233 -16.08 -9.79 -8.65
CA GLY A 233 -15.41 -9.49 -9.91
C GLY A 233 -13.90 -9.33 -9.70
N TRP A 234 -13.23 -10.35 -9.17
CA TRP A 234 -11.77 -10.33 -9.09
C TRP A 234 -11.19 -10.37 -10.49
N ASP A 235 -10.83 -9.22 -11.01
CA ASP A 235 -9.94 -9.15 -12.16
C ASP A 235 -8.54 -9.56 -11.70
N GLN A 236 -8.15 -10.80 -12.05
CA GLN A 236 -6.78 -11.28 -11.83
C GLN A 236 -5.73 -10.45 -12.57
N ASN A 237 -6.12 -9.57 -13.51
CA ASN A 237 -5.21 -8.62 -14.16
C ASN A 237 -4.92 -7.37 -13.33
N SER A 238 -5.59 -7.14 -12.20
CA SER A 238 -5.21 -6.05 -11.27
C SER A 238 -3.91 -6.32 -10.51
N GLN A 239 -3.35 -7.55 -10.64
CA GLN A 239 -2.08 -7.97 -10.06
C GLN A 239 -0.94 -8.17 -11.08
N GLN A 240 -1.15 -7.84 -12.36
CA GLN A 240 -0.07 -7.88 -13.36
C GLN A 240 0.09 -6.51 -14.03
N PRO A 241 1.29 -5.90 -14.03
CA PRO A 241 1.61 -4.93 -15.08
C PRO A 241 1.37 -5.66 -16.40
N SER A 242 0.49 -5.13 -17.24
CA SER A 242 0.07 -5.74 -18.50
C SER A 242 1.28 -6.26 -19.28
N ALA A 243 1.51 -7.57 -19.19
CA ALA A 243 2.57 -8.24 -19.89
C ALA A 243 1.98 -8.89 -21.14
N LYS A 244 2.47 -8.42 -22.29
CA LYS A 244 2.59 -9.07 -23.61
C LYS A 244 1.46 -8.88 -24.63
N PRO A 245 1.77 -9.10 -25.92
CA PRO A 245 3.10 -9.24 -26.57
C PRO A 245 3.63 -7.93 -27.15
#